data_AF-A0A966C659-F1
#
_entry.id   AF-A0A966C659-F1
#
_cell.length_a   1.000
_cell.length_b   1.000
_cell.length_c   1.000
_cell.angle_alpha   90.00
_cell.angle_beta   90.00
_cell.angle_gamma   90.00
#
_symmetry.space_group_name_H-M   'P 1'
#
loop_
_entity.id
_entity.type
_entity.pdbx_description
1 polymer ?
#
loop_
_entity_poly.entity_id
_entity_poly.type
_entity_poly.pdbx_seq_one_letter_code
_entity_poly.pdbx_strand_id
1 'polypeptide(L)' 'QAQKALFGKSVKLLPYVECSKPDGQSQTQICEDKKITGYPTWEFADGSRESGELSLATLATKTGCTYEDNN' A
#
# COMPACT_ATOMS: atom_id res chain seq x y z
N GLN A 1 4.59 -8.69 -5.00
CA GLN A 1 3.73 -8.39 -3.84
C GLN A 1 2.28 -8.58 -4.28
N ALA A 2 1.48 -9.35 -3.53
CA ALA A 2 0.12 -9.72 -3.94
C ALA A 2 -0.84 -8.50 -3.96
N GLN A 3 -0.73 -7.56 -3.02
CA GLN A 3 -1.43 -6.28 -3.06
C GLN A 3 -1.34 -5.54 -4.41
N LYS A 4 -0.14 -5.48 -5.02
CA LYS A 4 0.09 -4.81 -6.31
C LYS A 4 -0.66 -5.50 -7.46
N ALA A 5 -0.85 -6.81 -7.38
CA ALA A 5 -1.52 -7.59 -8.42
C ALA A 5 -3.02 -7.24 -8.53
N LEU A 6 -3.66 -6.87 -7.41
CA LEU A 6 -5.08 -6.46 -7.38
C LEU A 6 -5.37 -5.24 -8.28
N PHE A 7 -4.38 -4.38 -8.52
CA PHE A 7 -4.55 -3.19 -9.35
C PHE A 7 -4.24 -3.42 -10.83
N GLY A 8 -3.74 -4.60 -11.20
CA GLY A 8 -3.36 -4.93 -12.58
C GLY A 8 -2.49 -3.85 -13.23
N LYS A 9 -2.86 -3.40 -14.44
CA LYS A 9 -2.12 -2.35 -15.18
C LYS A 9 -2.16 -0.97 -14.51
N SER A 10 -3.14 -0.74 -13.63
CA SER A 10 -3.31 0.53 -12.92
C SER A 10 -2.38 0.65 -11.72
N VAL A 11 -1.63 -0.40 -11.36
CA VAL A 11 -0.62 -0.37 -10.27
C VAL A 11 0.38 0.78 -10.43
N LYS A 12 0.68 1.18 -11.67
CA LYS A 12 1.58 2.30 -12.00
C LYS A 12 1.05 3.67 -11.58
N LEU A 13 -0.23 3.77 -11.26
CA LEU A 13 -0.89 5.00 -10.80
C LEU A 13 -0.88 5.11 -9.27
N LEU A 14 -0.50 4.05 -8.55
CA LEU A 14 -0.45 4.09 -7.11
C LEU A 14 0.70 5.00 -6.64
N PRO A 15 0.44 5.88 -5.66
CA PRO A 15 1.50 6.43 -4.84
C PRO A 15 2.22 5.26 -4.15
N TYR A 16 3.50 5.07 -4.47
CA TYR A 16 4.30 3.96 -3.97
C TYR A 16 5.64 4.48 -3.47
N VAL A 17 6.04 4.01 -2.30
CA VAL A 17 7.37 4.24 -1.72
C VAL A 17 8.08 2.89 -1.64
N GLU A 18 9.24 2.79 -2.27
CA GLU A 18 10.09 1.61 -2.15
C GLU A 18 10.76 1.62 -0.77
N CYS A 19 10.43 0.62 0.04
CA CYS A 19 10.97 0.49 1.38
C CYS A 19 12.13 -0.51 1.44
N SER A 20 12.24 -1.48 0.55
CA SER A 20 13.32 -2.47 0.57
C SER A 20 14.54 -1.95 -0.18
N LYS A 21 15.72 -2.01 0.46
CA LYS A 21 16.99 -1.81 -0.27
C LYS A 21 17.32 -3.04 -1.13
N PRO A 22 18.21 -2.90 -2.13
CA PRO A 22 18.63 -4.03 -2.97
C PRO A 22 19.26 -5.21 -2.22
N ASP A 23 19.75 -4.98 -0.99
CA ASP A 23 20.29 -6.02 -0.11
C ASP A 23 19.21 -6.98 0.45
N GLY A 24 17.94 -6.64 0.32
CA GLY A 24 16.80 -7.41 0.83
C GLY A 24 16.67 -7.46 2.35
N GLN A 25 17.56 -6.79 3.10
CA GLN A 25 17.63 -6.84 4.56
C GLN A 25 17.33 -5.49 5.19
N SER A 26 17.80 -4.40 4.58
CA SER A 26 17.64 -3.06 5.13
C SER A 26 16.50 -2.30 4.47
N GLN A 27 16.00 -1.29 5.18
CA GLN A 27 14.93 -0.42 4.69
C GLN A 27 15.49 0.92 4.22
N THR A 28 14.74 1.63 3.38
CA THR A 28 15.06 3.03 3.05
C THR A 28 14.79 3.93 4.26
N GLN A 29 15.59 5.01 4.42
CA GLN A 29 15.50 5.90 5.58
C GLN A 29 14.07 6.44 5.80
N ILE A 30 13.37 6.78 4.72
CA ILE A 30 11.99 7.26 4.79
C ILE A 30 11.04 6.25 5.45
N CYS A 31 11.25 4.95 5.24
CA CYS A 31 10.42 3.91 5.84
C CYS A 31 10.84 3.62 7.29
N GLU A 32 12.13 3.75 7.62
CA GLU A 32 12.63 3.70 9.00
C GLU A 32 12.07 4.87 9.85
N ASP A 33 12.14 6.09 9.33
CA ASP A 33 11.63 7.32 9.98
C ASP A 33 10.12 7.23 10.21
N LYS A 34 9.39 6.66 9.23
CA LYS A 34 7.97 6.37 9.35
C LYS A 34 7.64 5.15 10.22
N LYS A 35 8.65 4.43 10.72
CA LYS A 35 8.51 3.22 11.56
C LYS A 35 7.67 2.13 10.90
N ILE A 36 7.93 1.86 9.61
CA ILE A 36 7.26 0.79 8.87
C ILE A 36 7.81 -0.56 9.31
N THR A 37 6.98 -1.37 9.98
CA THR A 37 7.37 -2.65 10.56
C THR A 37 7.02 -3.87 9.71
N GLY A 38 6.26 -3.69 8.63
CA GLY A 38 5.86 -4.78 7.74
C GLY A 38 5.38 -4.28 6.38
N TYR A 39 5.24 -5.19 5.42
CA TYR A 39 4.83 -4.87 4.05
C TYR A 39 3.65 -5.73 3.58
N PRO A 40 2.69 -5.17 2.83
CA PRO A 40 2.49 -3.72 2.64
C PRO A 40 2.11 -3.01 3.95
N THR A 41 2.32 -1.70 4.00
CA THR A 41 1.63 -0.78 4.91
C THR A 41 1.00 0.31 4.07
N TRP A 42 -0.29 0.55 4.30
CA TRP A 42 -1.04 1.65 3.74
C TRP A 42 -1.12 2.78 4.76
N GLU A 43 -0.81 4.00 4.33
CA GLU A 43 -1.03 5.23 5.09
C GLU A 43 -2.01 6.09 4.29
N PHE A 44 -3.13 6.44 4.91
CA PHE A 44 -4.22 7.17 4.28
C PHE A 44 -4.11 8.68 4.53
N ALA A 45 -4.88 9.47 3.80
CA ALA A 45 -4.83 10.93 3.86
C ALA A 45 -5.20 11.51 5.24
N ASP A 46 -5.97 10.76 6.03
CA ASP A 46 -6.32 11.09 7.41
C ASP A 46 -5.22 10.72 8.42
N GLY A 47 -4.11 10.15 7.97
CA GLY A 47 -3.01 9.65 8.79
C GLY A 47 -3.23 8.26 9.40
N SER A 48 -4.40 7.64 9.17
CA SER A 48 -4.64 6.27 9.60
C SER A 48 -3.75 5.30 8.81
N ARG A 49 -3.41 4.17 9.45
CA ARG A 49 -2.55 3.14 8.86
C ARG A 49 -3.18 1.77 8.96
N GLU A 50 -2.98 0.98 7.92
CA GLU A 50 -3.37 -0.42 7.86
C GLU A 50 -2.19 -1.25 7.37
N SER A 51 -1.97 -2.40 7.99
CA SER A 51 -0.87 -3.30 7.65
C SER A 51 -1.39 -4.54 6.95
N GLY A 52 -0.60 -5.06 6.01
CA GLY A 52 -0.96 -6.24 5.23
C GLY A 52 -1.72 -5.91 3.95
N GLU A 53 -2.15 -6.97 3.29
CA GLU A 53 -2.94 -6.87 2.07
C GLU A 53 -4.40 -6.51 2.37
N LEU A 54 -4.94 -5.56 1.61
CA LEU A 54 -6.31 -5.08 1.68
C LEU A 54 -7.02 -5.30 0.35
N SER A 55 -8.30 -5.65 0.43
CA SER A 55 -9.17 -5.72 -0.74
C SER A 55 -9.37 -4.34 -1.38
N LEU A 56 -9.72 -4.32 -2.68
CA LEU A 56 -10.05 -3.07 -3.37
C LEU A 56 -11.24 -2.35 -2.72
N ALA A 57 -12.23 -3.08 -2.20
CA ALA A 57 -13.38 -2.51 -1.49
C ALA A 57 -12.96 -1.79 -0.19
N THR A 58 -12.05 -2.37 0.60
CA THR A 58 -11.52 -1.72 1.81
C THR A 58 -10.73 -0.45 1.45
N LEU A 59 -9.88 -0.54 0.43
CA LEU A 59 -9.11 0.60 -0.07
C LEU A 59 -10.02 1.72 -0.59
N ALA A 60 -11.07 1.38 -1.31
CA ALA A 60 -12.06 2.33 -1.80
C ALA A 60 -12.78 3.04 -0.65
N THR A 61 -13.23 2.28 0.36
CA THR A 61 -13.85 2.84 1.57
C THR A 61 -12.93 3.82 2.29
N LYS A 62 -11.65 3.47 2.47
CA LYS A 62 -10.65 4.33 3.14
C LYS A 62 -10.27 5.56 2.33
N THR A 63 -10.46 5.55 1.01
CA THR A 63 -10.12 6.65 0.11
C THR A 63 -11.34 7.47 -0.34
N GLY A 64 -12.54 7.10 0.09
CA GLY A 64 -13.78 7.74 -0.36
C GLY A 64 -14.09 7.50 -1.85
N CYS A 65 -13.49 6.48 -2.45
CA CYS A 65 -13.72 6.09 -3.84
C CYS A 65 -14.96 5.20 -3.95
N THR A 66 -15.78 5.41 -4.99
CA THR A 66 -16.86 4.47 -5.31
C THR A 66 -16.27 3.24 -5.99
N TYR A 67 -16.49 2.06 -5.39
CA TYR A 67 -16.07 0.78 -5.95
C TYR A 67 -17.29 -0.14 -6.08
N GLU A 68 -17.56 -0.56 -7.31
CA GLU A 68 -18.60 -1.55 -7.62
C GLU A 68 -17.89 -2.86 -7.96
N ASP A 69 -18.09 -3.87 -7.11
CA ASP A 69 -17.56 -5.20 -7.34
C ASP A 69 -18.45 -5.91 -8.37
N ASN A 70 -18.11 -5.72 -9.65
CA ASN A 70 -18.77 -6.37 -10.77
C ASN A 70 -18.24 -7.81 -10.88
N ASN A 71 -18.70 -8.67 -9.98
CA ASN A 71 -18.43 -10.11 -9.97
C ASN A 71 -19.04 -10.81 -11.19
#